data_AF-A0A2A8RBB5-F1
#
_entry.id   AF-A0A2A8RBB5-F1
#
_cell.length_a   1.000
_cell.length_b   1.000
_cell.length_c   1.000
_cell.angle_alpha   90.00
_cell.angle_beta   90.00
_cell.angle_gamma   90.00
#
_symmetry.space_group_name_H-M   'P 1'
#
loop_
_entity.id
_entity.type
_entity.pdbx_description
1 polymer ?
#
loop_
_entity_poly.entity_id
_entity_poly.type
_entity_poly.pdbx_seq_one_letter_code
_entity_poly.pdbx_strand_id
1 'polypeptide(L)'
;MIKQQFYKRLRHELGRKWKSIRSVTDWTVALYIIIPAVIFMGIYYRSLWINEVSMEETIYFGLGLLAFYLVTYSRGVRSFFEQADSLFLISYPAHMRKLLQYGMVYTFVRIAITNVMVVVVMFPVLIKSIGATTVQIVLFWVFFTAFQCMLSLLTRLIQIRAGKRWILWIVKSIVFSMSLSFVGISLFFIYKNPFYSILSIGLVVFLVIVLVKEKMDYKNYFFKEVEKEKEESMRWTSGIMQVGGHAAKPSSSNKKPWMFPRSKKFLGKKSDSRIVESFLKEFFRTNSARIFYIQIVCISTVSIIMTPRWIAAIILVFALFAISRYARDYWNEFTKKMFLHLYCEEGKLLLLRWKADRYLLLPAILLYGIVILSYFYLLPALIALVIFIVLIGWIVFLP
;
A
#
# COMPACT_ATOMS: atom_id res chain seq x y z
N MET A 1 23.23 25.35 -18.19
CA MET A 1 23.30 25.14 -16.72
C MET A 1 22.18 24.23 -16.17
N ILE A 2 20.90 24.62 -16.17
CA ILE A 2 19.84 23.81 -15.49
C ILE A 2 19.62 22.45 -16.10
N LYS A 3 19.61 22.35 -17.43
CA LYS A 3 19.45 21.07 -18.12
C LYS A 3 20.51 20.06 -17.63
N GLN A 4 21.76 20.50 -17.47
CA GLN A 4 22.85 19.67 -16.91
C GLN A 4 22.61 19.33 -15.44
N GLN A 5 22.14 20.28 -14.62
CA GLN A 5 21.79 20.02 -13.22
C GLN A 5 20.66 18.99 -13.08
N PHE A 6 19.61 19.11 -13.91
CA PHE A 6 18.51 18.15 -13.97
C PHE A 6 19.00 16.75 -14.32
N TYR A 7 19.81 16.59 -15.37
CA TYR A 7 20.37 15.28 -15.73
C TYR A 7 21.29 14.71 -14.65
N LYS A 8 22.09 15.55 -13.98
CA LYS A 8 22.92 15.13 -12.85
C LYS A 8 22.06 14.57 -11.71
N ARG A 9 21.00 15.28 -11.33
CA ARG A 9 20.04 14.84 -10.29
C ARG A 9 19.32 13.55 -10.69
N LEU A 10 18.84 13.49 -11.93
CA LEU A 10 18.17 12.31 -12.45
C LEU A 10 19.08 11.08 -12.44
N ARG A 11 20.34 11.22 -12.89
CA ARG A 11 21.32 10.13 -12.87
C ARG A 11 21.62 9.67 -11.45
N HIS A 12 21.74 10.61 -10.50
CA HIS A 12 21.94 10.27 -9.09
C HIS A 12 20.75 9.50 -8.52
N GLU A 13 19.52 9.93 -8.82
CA GLU A 13 18.30 9.21 -8.39
C GLU A 13 18.21 7.80 -8.97
N LEU A 14 18.46 7.65 -10.28
CA LEU A 14 18.42 6.37 -10.96
C LEU A 14 19.48 5.43 -10.40
N GLY A 15 20.70 5.93 -10.18
CA GLY A 15 21.77 5.17 -9.53
C GLY A 15 21.41 4.71 -8.12
N ARG A 16 20.76 5.58 -7.32
CA ARG A 16 20.28 5.22 -5.98
C ARG A 16 19.20 4.14 -6.02
N LYS A 17 18.20 4.27 -6.91
CA LYS A 17 17.14 3.27 -7.09
C LYS A 17 17.69 1.93 -7.55
N TRP A 18 18.63 1.95 -8.50
CA TRP A 18 19.30 0.75 -8.98
C TRP A 18 20.09 0.03 -7.89
N LYS A 19 20.88 0.77 -7.08
CA LYS A 19 21.57 0.21 -5.91
C LYS A 19 20.60 -0.41 -4.92
N SER A 20 19.46 0.24 -4.68
CA SER A 20 18.41 -0.28 -3.80
C SER A 20 17.76 -1.57 -4.32
N ILE A 21 17.55 -1.71 -5.63
CA ILE A 21 17.02 -2.95 -6.22
C ILE A 21 18.08 -4.06 -6.13
N ARG A 22 19.33 -3.74 -6.50
CA ARG A 22 20.44 -4.69 -6.47
C ARG A 22 20.76 -5.21 -5.06
N SER A 23 20.46 -4.45 -4.00
CA SER A 23 20.64 -4.94 -2.63
C SER A 23 19.64 -6.03 -2.22
N VAL A 24 18.52 -6.17 -2.93
CA VAL A 24 17.52 -7.22 -2.67
C VAL A 24 17.67 -8.37 -3.66
N THR A 25 18.01 -8.05 -4.91
CA THR A 25 18.17 -9.04 -5.99
C THR A 25 19.61 -9.55 -6.05
N ASP A 26 19.91 -10.59 -5.28
CA ASP A 26 21.13 -11.39 -5.48
C ASP A 26 20.97 -12.35 -6.68
N TRP A 27 22.07 -12.88 -7.21
CA TRP A 27 22.06 -13.83 -8.33
C TRP A 27 21.13 -15.01 -8.07
N THR A 28 21.10 -15.53 -6.84
CA THR A 28 20.17 -16.60 -6.42
C THR A 28 18.71 -16.18 -6.57
N VAL A 29 18.33 -14.97 -6.13
CA VAL A 29 16.96 -14.46 -6.28
C VAL A 29 16.62 -14.27 -7.76
N ALA A 30 17.56 -13.78 -8.57
CA ALA A 30 17.36 -13.63 -10.00
C ALA A 30 17.12 -14.99 -10.69
N LEU A 31 17.95 -15.99 -10.38
CA LEU A 31 17.90 -17.31 -11.01
C LEU A 31 16.66 -18.11 -10.61
N TYR A 32 16.31 -18.13 -9.32
CA TYR A 32 15.25 -19.00 -8.81
C TYR A 32 13.87 -18.34 -8.74
N ILE A 33 13.79 -17.00 -8.73
CA ILE A 33 12.51 -16.28 -8.60
C ILE A 33 12.20 -15.51 -9.88
N ILE A 34 13.10 -14.63 -10.32
CA ILE A 34 12.80 -13.70 -11.43
C ILE A 34 12.68 -14.45 -12.77
N ILE A 35 13.66 -15.29 -13.10
CA ILE A 35 13.67 -16.02 -14.38
C ILE A 35 12.43 -16.93 -14.50
N PRO A 36 12.12 -17.82 -13.53
CA PRO A 36 10.90 -18.63 -13.59
C PRO A 36 9.64 -17.79 -13.69
N ALA A 37 9.51 -16.71 -12.89
CA ALA A 37 8.33 -15.85 -12.93
C ALA A 37 8.10 -15.22 -14.31
N VAL A 38 9.17 -14.75 -14.98
CA VAL A 38 9.08 -14.19 -16.34
C VAL A 38 8.69 -15.27 -17.35
N ILE A 39 9.23 -16.48 -17.25
CA ILE A 39 8.87 -17.61 -18.13
C ILE A 39 7.40 -17.97 -17.96
N PHE A 40 6.92 -18.15 -16.72
CA PHE A 40 5.51 -18.45 -16.44
C PHE A 40 4.59 -17.33 -16.91
N MET A 41 4.97 -16.07 -16.71
CA MET A 41 4.20 -14.92 -17.20
C MET A 41 4.11 -14.91 -18.73
N GLY A 42 5.19 -15.24 -19.44
CA GLY A 42 5.20 -15.35 -20.90
C GLY A 42 4.33 -16.49 -21.42
N ILE A 43 4.41 -17.67 -20.81
CA ILE A 43 3.57 -18.83 -21.16
C ILE A 43 2.10 -18.52 -20.92
N TYR A 44 1.77 -17.93 -19.77
CA TYR A 44 0.40 -17.52 -19.45
C TYR A 44 -0.11 -16.45 -20.42
N TYR A 45 0.71 -15.44 -20.73
CA TYR A 45 0.33 -14.41 -21.70
C TYR A 45 0.07 -15.00 -23.09
N ARG A 46 0.89 -15.95 -23.55
CA ARG A 46 0.66 -16.69 -24.80
C ARG A 46 -0.62 -17.52 -24.74
N SER A 47 -0.92 -18.15 -23.61
CA SER A 47 -2.16 -18.91 -23.39
C SER A 47 -3.40 -18.05 -23.64
N LEU A 48 -3.42 -16.79 -23.17
CA LEU A 48 -4.54 -15.86 -23.39
C LEU A 48 -4.77 -15.55 -24.88
N TRP A 49 -3.72 -15.58 -25.70
CA TRP A 49 -3.82 -15.40 -27.15
C TRP A 49 -4.30 -16.64 -27.90
N ILE A 50 -4.10 -17.84 -27.35
CA ILE A 50 -4.47 -19.10 -28.00
C ILE A 50 -5.86 -19.53 -27.56
N ASN A 51 -6.12 -19.53 -26.25
CA ASN A 51 -7.36 -20.00 -25.66
C ASN A 51 -8.42 -18.90 -25.65
N GLU A 52 -9.68 -19.30 -25.44
CA GLU A 52 -10.76 -18.36 -25.18
C GLU A 52 -10.58 -17.72 -23.80
N VAL A 53 -10.76 -16.40 -23.75
CA VAL A 53 -10.61 -15.65 -22.50
C VAL A 53 -11.90 -15.81 -21.70
N SER A 54 -11.80 -16.42 -20.52
CA SER A 54 -12.97 -16.63 -19.66
C SER A 54 -13.45 -15.32 -19.03
N MET A 55 -14.72 -15.30 -18.56
CA MET A 55 -15.21 -14.15 -17.77
C MET A 55 -14.40 -13.94 -16.48
N GLU A 56 -13.92 -15.02 -15.86
CA GLU A 56 -13.09 -14.95 -14.65
C GLU A 56 -11.78 -14.23 -14.90
N GLU A 57 -11.12 -14.51 -16.04
CA GLU A 57 -9.90 -13.81 -16.43
C GLU A 57 -10.16 -12.31 -16.60
N THR A 58 -11.27 -11.91 -17.22
CA THR A 58 -11.64 -10.49 -17.36
C THR A 58 -11.78 -9.81 -15.99
N ILE A 59 -12.36 -10.50 -15.00
CA ILE A 59 -12.46 -10.00 -13.61
C ILE A 59 -11.07 -9.85 -12.99
N TYR A 60 -10.19 -10.85 -13.13
CA TYR A 60 -8.82 -10.78 -12.60
C TYR A 60 -8.01 -9.63 -13.22
N PHE A 61 -8.17 -9.38 -14.51
CA PHE A 61 -7.54 -8.24 -15.18
C PHE A 61 -8.13 -6.90 -14.71
N GLY A 62 -9.44 -6.83 -14.45
CA GLY A 62 -10.08 -5.67 -13.83
C GLY A 62 -9.53 -5.39 -12.42
N LEU A 63 -9.36 -6.42 -11.60
CA LEU A 63 -8.72 -6.32 -10.28
C LEU A 63 -7.25 -5.92 -10.39
N GLY A 64 -6.54 -6.41 -11.41
CA GLY A 64 -5.17 -6.02 -11.72
C GLY A 64 -5.05 -4.53 -12.07
N LEU A 65 -5.98 -4.00 -12.88
CA LEU A 65 -6.06 -2.58 -13.20
C LEU A 65 -6.35 -1.75 -11.94
N LEU A 66 -7.26 -2.20 -11.07
CA LEU A 66 -7.54 -1.55 -9.79
C LEU A 66 -6.31 -1.54 -8.87
N ALA A 67 -5.58 -2.65 -8.77
CA ALA A 67 -4.34 -2.74 -7.99
C ALA A 67 -3.26 -1.79 -8.55
N PHE A 68 -3.09 -1.76 -9.88
CA PHE A 68 -2.20 -0.81 -10.54
C PHE A 68 -2.61 0.64 -10.25
N TYR A 69 -3.91 0.93 -10.30
CA TYR A 69 -4.46 2.24 -9.98
C TYR A 69 -4.15 2.66 -8.54
N LEU A 70 -4.33 1.77 -7.56
CA LEU A 70 -3.99 2.02 -6.15
C LEU A 70 -2.50 2.36 -5.96
N VAL A 71 -1.60 1.60 -6.59
CA VAL A 71 -0.15 1.81 -6.48
C VAL A 71 0.27 3.12 -7.12
N THR A 72 -0.34 3.49 -8.24
CA THR A 72 0.02 4.69 -8.99
C THR A 72 -0.63 5.96 -8.47
N TYR A 73 -1.83 5.89 -7.89
CA TYR A 73 -2.53 7.01 -7.26
C TYR A 73 -1.68 7.72 -6.20
N SER A 74 -0.87 6.94 -5.46
CA SER A 74 0.00 7.48 -4.43
C SER A 74 1.19 8.30 -4.96
N ARG A 75 1.45 8.35 -6.27
CA ARG A 75 2.65 8.98 -6.84
C ARG A 75 2.37 10.42 -7.28
N GLY A 76 3.06 11.38 -6.68
CA GLY A 76 3.00 12.79 -7.08
C GLY A 76 3.96 13.15 -8.21
N VAL A 77 3.70 14.28 -8.89
CA VAL A 77 4.60 14.83 -9.89
C VAL A 77 5.90 15.33 -9.27
N ARG A 78 7.03 15.00 -9.89
CA ARG A 78 8.38 15.36 -9.44
C ARG A 78 8.72 16.80 -9.74
N SER A 79 9.45 17.45 -8.84
CA SER A 79 9.99 18.81 -9.00
C SER A 79 11.51 18.87 -9.06
N PHE A 80 12.21 17.85 -8.57
CA PHE A 80 13.68 17.81 -8.44
C PHE A 80 14.27 18.99 -7.67
N PHE A 81 13.49 19.61 -6.78
CA PHE A 81 13.98 20.65 -5.89
C PHE A 81 14.76 20.03 -4.73
N GLU A 82 15.91 20.63 -4.42
CA GLU A 82 16.75 20.26 -3.29
C GLU A 82 16.75 21.38 -2.25
N GLN A 83 17.03 21.04 -0.99
CA GLN A 83 17.10 22.03 0.08
C GLN A 83 18.20 23.09 -0.19
N ALA A 84 19.30 22.70 -0.83
CA ALA A 84 20.36 23.62 -1.23
C ALA A 84 19.90 24.69 -2.24
N ASP A 85 18.80 24.46 -2.97
CA ASP A 85 18.28 25.41 -3.97
C ASP A 85 17.70 26.67 -3.31
N SER A 86 17.39 26.63 -1.99
CA SER A 86 16.92 27.80 -1.25
C SER A 86 17.99 28.88 -1.12
N LEU A 87 19.27 28.51 -1.16
CA LEU A 87 20.39 29.44 -0.93
C LEU A 87 20.79 30.18 -2.20
N PHE A 88 20.69 29.54 -3.37
CA PHE A 88 21.24 30.06 -4.63
C PHE A 88 20.21 30.23 -5.74
N LEU A 89 19.30 29.26 -5.92
CA LEU A 89 18.41 29.21 -7.07
C LEU A 89 17.07 29.93 -6.83
N ILE A 90 16.72 30.21 -5.57
CA ILE A 90 15.49 30.94 -5.23
C ILE A 90 15.46 32.35 -5.86
N SER A 91 16.63 32.98 -5.99
CA SER A 91 16.80 34.29 -6.64
C SER A 91 16.58 34.26 -8.15
N TYR A 92 16.56 33.08 -8.78
CA TYR A 92 16.41 32.89 -10.22
C TYR A 92 15.11 32.13 -10.57
N PRO A 93 13.93 32.77 -10.51
CA PRO A 93 12.65 32.09 -10.67
C PRO A 93 12.41 31.53 -12.08
N ALA A 94 12.99 32.13 -13.12
CA ALA A 94 12.97 31.56 -14.47
C ALA A 94 13.69 30.21 -14.54
N HIS A 95 14.76 30.07 -13.76
CA HIS A 95 15.55 28.85 -13.72
C HIS A 95 14.80 27.74 -12.99
N MET A 96 14.27 28.03 -11.81
CA MET A 96 13.44 27.12 -11.03
C MET A 96 12.21 26.62 -11.79
N ARG A 97 11.53 27.50 -12.55
CA ARG A 97 10.41 27.12 -13.42
C ARG A 97 10.80 26.09 -14.48
N LYS A 98 11.97 26.25 -15.11
CA LYS A 98 12.46 25.28 -16.11
C LYS A 98 12.80 23.93 -15.46
N LEU A 99 13.40 23.93 -14.27
CA LEU A 99 13.69 22.70 -13.53
C LEU A 99 12.40 21.94 -13.19
N LEU A 100 11.38 22.65 -12.72
CA LEU A 100 10.05 22.11 -12.45
C LEU A 100 9.42 21.52 -13.71
N GLN A 101 9.49 22.23 -14.84
CA GLN A 101 9.01 21.73 -16.15
C GLN A 101 9.69 20.41 -16.55
N TYR A 102 11.01 20.31 -16.41
CA TYR A 102 11.70 19.05 -16.69
C TYR A 102 11.26 17.92 -15.75
N GLY A 103 11.00 18.21 -14.48
CA GLY A 103 10.43 17.25 -13.52
C GLY A 103 9.03 16.76 -13.91
N MET A 104 8.17 17.68 -14.39
CA MET A 104 6.84 17.36 -14.90
C MET A 104 6.91 16.49 -16.16
N VAL A 105 7.72 16.89 -17.15
CA VAL A 105 7.91 16.14 -18.41
C VAL A 105 8.43 14.74 -18.13
N TYR A 106 9.44 14.60 -17.26
CA TYR A 106 9.93 13.28 -16.84
C TYR A 106 8.83 12.42 -16.23
N THR A 107 7.98 13.01 -15.38
CA THR A 107 6.88 12.28 -14.73
C THR A 107 5.84 11.84 -15.76
N PHE A 108 5.46 12.71 -16.70
CA PHE A 108 4.49 12.39 -17.75
C PHE A 108 5.01 11.31 -18.71
N VAL A 109 6.27 11.42 -19.14
CA VAL A 109 6.91 10.39 -19.98
C VAL A 109 6.95 9.05 -19.26
N ARG A 110 7.31 9.05 -17.97
CA ARG A 110 7.30 7.84 -17.15
C ARG A 110 5.89 7.23 -17.03
N ILE A 111 4.88 8.06 -16.80
CA ILE A 111 3.46 7.64 -16.75
C ILE A 111 3.04 7.01 -18.08
N ALA A 112 3.37 7.66 -19.20
CA ALA A 112 3.08 7.15 -20.53
C ALA A 112 3.71 5.77 -20.76
N ILE A 113 5.00 5.60 -20.47
CA ILE A 113 5.70 4.32 -20.60
C ILE A 113 5.07 3.23 -19.72
N THR A 114 4.76 3.56 -18.45
CA THR A 114 4.13 2.58 -17.56
C THR A 114 2.74 2.16 -18.04
N ASN A 115 1.98 3.07 -18.64
CA ASN A 115 0.65 2.76 -19.15
C ASN A 115 0.69 1.99 -20.47
N VAL A 116 1.70 2.22 -21.32
CA VAL A 116 1.94 1.34 -22.48
C VAL A 116 2.12 -0.10 -22.00
N MET A 117 2.95 -0.33 -20.98
CA MET A 117 3.15 -1.68 -20.43
C MET A 117 1.84 -2.30 -19.91
N VAL A 118 1.00 -1.52 -19.23
CA VAL A 118 -0.31 -2.00 -18.76
C VAL A 118 -1.23 -2.35 -19.93
N VAL A 119 -1.30 -1.51 -20.96
CA VAL A 119 -2.12 -1.77 -22.15
C VAL A 119 -1.64 -3.01 -22.89
N VAL A 120 -0.32 -3.22 -23.01
CA VAL A 120 0.25 -4.43 -23.61
C VAL A 120 -0.14 -5.69 -22.83
N VAL A 121 -0.07 -5.64 -21.50
CA VAL A 121 -0.49 -6.76 -20.64
C VAL A 121 -1.99 -7.03 -20.76
N MET A 122 -2.82 -6.00 -20.90
CA MET A 122 -4.28 -6.13 -21.05
C MET A 122 -4.74 -6.38 -22.50
N PHE A 123 -3.83 -6.29 -23.47
CA PHE A 123 -4.13 -6.38 -24.88
C PHE A 123 -4.95 -7.61 -25.30
N PRO A 124 -4.65 -8.85 -24.87
CA PRO A 124 -5.46 -10.02 -25.24
C PRO A 124 -6.91 -9.91 -24.74
N VAL A 125 -7.12 -9.35 -23.55
CA VAL A 125 -8.47 -9.20 -22.96
C VAL A 125 -9.27 -8.13 -23.70
N LEU A 126 -8.63 -6.99 -24.02
CA LEU A 126 -9.28 -5.89 -24.73
C LEU A 126 -9.81 -6.33 -26.10
N ILE A 127 -9.04 -7.14 -26.83
CA ILE A 127 -9.45 -7.60 -28.17
C ILE A 127 -10.41 -8.78 -28.09
N LYS A 128 -10.10 -9.81 -27.29
CA LYS A 128 -10.88 -11.05 -27.30
C LYS A 128 -12.17 -11.02 -26.47
N SER A 129 -12.14 -10.45 -25.26
CA SER A 129 -13.32 -10.47 -24.39
C SER A 129 -14.23 -9.26 -24.60
N ILE A 130 -13.64 -8.08 -24.84
CA ILE A 130 -14.39 -6.83 -25.02
C ILE A 130 -14.67 -6.55 -26.51
N GLY A 131 -13.91 -7.14 -27.44
CA GLY A 131 -14.07 -6.88 -28.87
C GLY A 131 -13.61 -5.48 -29.28
N ALA A 132 -12.69 -4.88 -28.53
CA ALA A 132 -12.28 -3.50 -28.74
C ALA A 132 -11.50 -3.33 -30.05
N THR A 133 -11.84 -2.27 -30.80
CA THR A 133 -11.10 -1.90 -32.01
C THR A 133 -9.75 -1.27 -31.65
N THR A 134 -8.78 -1.32 -32.57
CA THR A 134 -7.45 -0.69 -32.39
C THR A 134 -7.57 0.80 -32.01
N VAL A 135 -8.54 1.50 -32.59
CA VAL A 135 -8.81 2.92 -32.29
C VAL A 135 -9.27 3.10 -30.84
N GLN A 136 -10.18 2.25 -30.35
CA GLN A 136 -10.64 2.30 -28.96
C GLN A 136 -9.50 2.02 -27.98
N ILE A 137 -8.57 1.12 -28.32
CA ILE A 137 -7.40 0.81 -27.48
C ILE A 137 -6.45 2.00 -27.40
N VAL A 138 -6.20 2.69 -28.52
CA VAL A 138 -5.37 3.91 -28.53
C VAL A 138 -6.05 5.02 -27.74
N LEU A 139 -7.35 5.23 -27.93
CA LEU A 139 -8.13 6.21 -27.18
C LEU A 139 -8.13 5.92 -25.67
N PHE A 140 -8.29 4.65 -25.28
CA PHE A 140 -8.15 4.20 -23.90
C PHE A 140 -6.77 4.56 -23.33
N TRP A 141 -5.69 4.27 -24.08
CA TRP A 141 -4.35 4.60 -23.64
C TRP A 141 -4.14 6.11 -23.47
N VAL A 142 -4.57 6.93 -24.43
CA VAL A 142 -4.48 8.40 -24.36
C VAL A 142 -5.28 8.95 -23.17
N PHE A 143 -6.51 8.48 -22.99
CA PHE A 143 -7.34 8.87 -21.85
C PHE A 143 -6.69 8.49 -20.53
N PHE A 144 -6.26 7.24 -20.39
CA PHE A 144 -5.68 6.72 -19.15
C PHE A 144 -4.39 7.42 -18.77
N THR A 145 -3.53 7.73 -19.75
CA THR A 145 -2.31 8.53 -19.55
C THR A 145 -2.61 9.98 -19.15
N ALA A 146 -3.50 10.67 -19.86
CA ALA A 146 -3.89 12.04 -19.53
C ALA A 146 -4.50 12.12 -18.13
N PHE A 147 -5.36 11.16 -17.80
CA PHE A 147 -6.04 11.10 -16.51
C PHE A 147 -5.05 10.84 -15.36
N GLN A 148 -4.11 9.92 -15.53
CA GLN A 148 -3.11 9.66 -14.50
C GLN A 148 -2.14 10.83 -14.31
N CYS A 149 -1.81 11.58 -15.37
CA CYS A 149 -1.07 12.84 -15.27
C CYS A 149 -1.85 13.89 -14.45
N MET A 150 -3.15 14.05 -14.72
CA MET A 150 -4.06 14.93 -13.97
C MET A 150 -4.09 14.56 -12.49
N LEU A 151 -4.27 13.28 -12.18
CA LEU A 151 -4.29 12.79 -10.79
C LEU A 151 -2.97 12.97 -10.07
N SER A 152 -1.84 12.75 -10.76
CA SER A 152 -0.52 12.93 -10.15
C SER A 152 -0.28 14.40 -9.77
N LEU A 153 -0.73 15.34 -10.61
CA LEU A 153 -0.69 16.78 -10.32
C LEU A 153 -1.60 17.14 -9.16
N LEU A 154 -2.86 16.70 -9.22
CA LEU A 154 -3.88 16.99 -8.20
C LEU A 154 -3.45 16.45 -6.83
N THR A 155 -2.97 15.21 -6.78
CA THR A 155 -2.46 14.57 -5.57
C THR A 155 -1.27 15.33 -4.98
N ARG A 156 -0.38 15.84 -5.84
CA ARG A 156 0.77 16.64 -5.40
C ARG A 156 0.31 17.99 -4.85
N LEU A 157 -0.62 18.68 -5.50
CA LEU A 157 -1.18 19.94 -5.01
C LEU A 157 -1.90 19.79 -3.67
N ILE A 158 -2.72 18.75 -3.51
CA ILE A 158 -3.41 18.44 -2.25
C ILE A 158 -2.38 18.22 -1.13
N GLN A 159 -1.32 17.45 -1.39
CA GLN A 159 -0.26 17.17 -0.41
C GLN A 159 0.49 18.42 0.05
N ILE A 160 0.67 19.39 -0.84
CA ILE A 160 1.37 20.63 -0.55
C ILE A 160 0.47 21.60 0.24
N ARG A 161 -0.79 21.75 -0.19
CA ARG A 161 -1.72 22.73 0.38
C ARG A 161 -2.27 22.32 1.74
N ALA A 162 -2.67 21.07 1.90
CA ALA A 162 -3.31 20.66 3.14
C ALA A 162 -2.28 20.47 4.26
N GLY A 163 -2.36 21.32 5.28
CA GLY A 163 -1.42 21.33 6.41
C GLY A 163 -1.67 20.25 7.47
N LYS A 164 -2.90 19.70 7.56
CA LYS A 164 -3.27 18.70 8.57
C LYS A 164 -3.37 17.30 7.96
N ARG A 165 -2.71 16.30 8.60
CA ARG A 165 -2.65 14.89 8.13
C ARG A 165 -4.03 14.22 7.99
N TRP A 166 -4.98 14.53 8.88
CA TRP A 166 -6.33 13.96 8.82
C TRP A 166 -7.16 14.51 7.66
N ILE A 167 -7.09 15.84 7.42
CA ILE A 167 -7.74 16.47 6.27
C ILE A 167 -7.18 15.90 4.97
N LEU A 168 -5.85 15.73 4.90
CA LEU A 168 -5.20 15.07 3.77
C LEU A 168 -5.73 13.67 3.51
N TRP A 169 -5.96 12.88 4.56
CA TRP A 169 -6.48 11.53 4.41
C TRP A 169 -7.91 11.53 3.88
N ILE A 170 -8.79 12.36 4.44
CA ILE A 170 -10.18 12.51 3.99
C ILE A 170 -10.25 12.98 2.53
N VAL A 171 -9.54 14.07 2.20
CA VAL A 171 -9.53 14.63 0.84
C VAL A 171 -8.97 13.61 -0.16
N LYS A 172 -7.89 12.90 0.18
CA LYS A 172 -7.36 11.84 -0.69
C LYS A 172 -8.33 10.69 -0.90
N SER A 173 -9.08 10.28 0.12
CA SER A 173 -10.08 9.21 -0.01
C SER A 173 -11.26 9.65 -0.88
N ILE A 174 -11.74 10.89 -0.73
CA ILE A 174 -12.82 11.45 -1.56
C ILE A 174 -12.36 11.56 -3.01
N VAL A 175 -11.18 12.14 -3.25
CA VAL A 175 -10.61 12.26 -4.61
C VAL A 175 -10.38 10.88 -5.22
N PHE A 176 -9.91 9.91 -4.43
CA PHE A 176 -9.74 8.53 -4.89
C PHE A 176 -11.07 7.91 -5.34
N SER A 177 -12.12 8.04 -4.54
CA SER A 177 -13.46 7.53 -4.89
C SER A 177 -14.01 8.20 -6.16
N MET A 178 -13.99 9.54 -6.21
CA MET A 178 -14.50 10.31 -7.35
C MET A 178 -13.73 9.98 -8.64
N SER A 179 -12.41 9.86 -8.54
CA SER A 179 -11.53 9.51 -9.66
C SER A 179 -11.79 8.09 -10.17
N LEU A 180 -12.02 7.12 -9.28
CA LEU A 180 -12.33 5.74 -9.66
C LEU A 180 -13.66 5.67 -10.41
N SER A 181 -14.70 6.35 -9.91
CA SER A 181 -15.99 6.45 -10.58
C SER A 181 -15.88 7.11 -11.95
N PHE A 182 -15.11 8.20 -12.06
CA PHE A 182 -14.89 8.90 -13.33
C PHE A 182 -14.18 8.02 -14.37
N VAL A 183 -13.18 7.23 -13.95
CA VAL A 183 -12.54 6.24 -14.84
C VAL A 183 -13.57 5.21 -15.27
N GLY A 184 -14.28 4.57 -14.34
CA GLY A 184 -15.26 3.53 -14.67
C GLY A 184 -16.30 4.00 -15.68
N ILE A 185 -16.88 5.18 -15.46
CA ILE A 185 -17.84 5.82 -16.37
C ILE A 185 -17.20 6.12 -17.73
N SER A 186 -16.00 6.70 -17.74
CA SER A 186 -15.31 7.05 -18.98
C SER A 186 -14.97 5.81 -19.80
N LEU A 187 -14.54 4.71 -19.16
CA LEU A 187 -14.28 3.44 -19.84
C LEU A 187 -15.54 2.90 -20.50
N PHE A 188 -16.66 2.89 -19.78
CA PHE A 188 -17.95 2.47 -20.35
C PHE A 188 -18.32 3.26 -21.60
N PHE A 189 -18.17 4.59 -21.57
CA PHE A 189 -18.48 5.45 -22.72
C PHE A 189 -17.50 5.30 -23.89
N ILE A 190 -16.19 5.11 -23.61
CA ILE A 190 -15.17 4.90 -24.65
C ILE A 190 -15.48 3.67 -25.50
N TYR A 191 -15.94 2.58 -24.88
CA TYR A 191 -16.30 1.36 -25.60
C TYR A 191 -17.63 1.49 -26.36
N LYS A 192 -18.58 2.29 -25.86
CA LYS A 192 -19.87 2.50 -26.53
C LYS A 192 -19.75 3.39 -27.77
N ASN A 193 -19.02 4.50 -27.67
CA ASN A 193 -18.94 5.48 -28.76
C ASN A 193 -17.62 6.28 -28.69
N PRO A 194 -16.76 6.23 -29.74
CA PRO A 194 -15.47 6.92 -29.75
C PRO A 194 -15.55 8.44 -29.54
N PHE A 195 -16.66 9.09 -29.93
CA PHE A 195 -16.86 10.53 -29.79
C PHE A 195 -16.81 11.00 -28.33
N TYR A 196 -17.43 10.26 -27.40
CA TYR A 196 -17.40 10.59 -25.97
C TYR A 196 -15.98 10.48 -25.38
N SER A 197 -15.12 9.62 -25.97
CA SER A 197 -13.72 9.54 -25.58
C SER A 197 -12.97 10.84 -25.88
N ILE A 198 -13.25 11.48 -27.01
CA ILE A 198 -12.55 12.71 -27.41
C ILE A 198 -12.94 13.84 -26.45
N LEU A 199 -14.22 13.93 -26.09
CA LEU A 199 -14.72 14.92 -25.14
C LEU A 199 -14.15 14.71 -23.73
N SER A 200 -14.08 13.46 -23.25
CA SER A 200 -13.49 13.15 -21.94
C SER A 200 -11.99 13.44 -21.91
N ILE A 201 -11.25 13.10 -22.97
CA ILE A 201 -9.83 13.45 -23.11
C ILE A 201 -9.65 14.96 -23.11
N GLY A 202 -10.47 15.70 -23.87
CA GLY A 202 -10.41 17.17 -23.94
C GLY A 202 -10.61 17.82 -22.57
N LEU A 203 -11.59 17.35 -21.80
CA LEU A 203 -11.84 17.82 -20.44
C LEU A 203 -10.66 17.54 -19.51
N VAL A 204 -10.10 16.32 -19.57
CA VAL A 204 -8.95 15.94 -18.74
C VAL A 204 -7.71 16.77 -19.10
N VAL A 205 -7.43 16.97 -20.39
CA VAL A 205 -6.31 17.80 -20.87
C VAL A 205 -6.48 19.25 -20.42
N PHE A 206 -7.68 19.81 -20.51
CA PHE A 206 -7.97 21.14 -19.98
C PHE A 206 -7.64 21.25 -18.49
N LEU A 207 -8.08 20.27 -17.69
CA LEU A 207 -7.75 20.22 -16.26
C LEU A 207 -6.24 20.09 -16.01
N VAL A 208 -5.52 19.28 -16.80
CA VAL A 208 -4.04 19.21 -16.72
C VAL A 208 -3.41 20.57 -16.95
N ILE A 209 -3.85 21.32 -17.96
CA ILE A 209 -3.29 22.66 -18.26
C ILE A 209 -3.51 23.62 -17.08
N VAL A 210 -4.71 23.62 -16.49
CA VAL A 210 -5.01 24.43 -15.30
C VAL A 210 -4.11 24.04 -14.12
N LEU A 211 -3.97 22.74 -13.85
CA LEU A 211 -3.14 22.25 -12.74
C LEU A 211 -1.64 22.49 -12.97
N VAL A 212 -1.17 22.46 -14.22
CA VAL A 212 0.22 22.82 -14.56
C VAL A 212 0.45 24.30 -14.27
N LYS A 213 -0.46 25.19 -14.69
CA LYS A 213 -0.35 26.63 -14.38
C LYS A 213 -0.27 26.86 -12.87
N GLU A 214 -1.12 26.19 -12.11
CA GLU A 214 -1.13 26.29 -10.65
C GLU A 214 0.17 25.76 -10.02
N LYS A 215 0.70 24.64 -10.52
CA LYS A 215 1.98 24.08 -10.04
C LYS A 215 3.17 24.98 -10.33
N MET A 216 3.10 25.80 -11.39
CA MET A 216 4.15 26.77 -11.72
C MET A 216 4.25 27.91 -10.69
N ASP A 217 3.23 28.13 -9.87
CA ASP A 217 3.30 29.03 -8.71
C ASP A 217 3.83 28.31 -7.45
N TYR A 218 5.11 27.96 -7.49
CA TYR A 218 5.77 27.19 -6.43
C TYR A 218 6.23 28.03 -5.23
N LYS A 219 6.22 29.37 -5.32
CA LYS A 219 6.89 30.27 -4.38
C LYS A 219 6.39 30.11 -2.94
N ASN A 220 5.08 30.06 -2.77
CA ASN A 220 4.42 29.97 -1.46
C ASN A 220 4.64 28.63 -0.76
N TYR A 221 5.14 27.61 -1.47
CA TYR A 221 5.21 26.25 -0.97
C TYR A 221 6.56 25.56 -1.21
N PHE A 222 7.61 26.34 -1.50
CA PHE A 222 8.92 25.81 -1.88
C PHE A 222 9.46 24.76 -0.89
N PHE A 223 9.47 25.07 0.41
CA PHE A 223 9.98 24.14 1.43
C PHE A 223 9.17 22.85 1.53
N LYS A 224 7.84 22.94 1.40
CA LYS A 224 6.97 21.75 1.37
C LYS A 224 7.22 20.91 0.12
N GLU A 225 7.48 21.56 -1.02
CA GLU A 225 7.81 20.88 -2.26
C GLU A 225 9.14 20.12 -2.16
N VAL A 226 10.15 20.71 -1.51
CA VAL A 226 11.44 20.05 -1.19
C VAL A 226 11.24 18.86 -0.25
N GLU A 227 10.46 19.02 0.83
CA GLU A 227 10.17 17.93 1.77
C GLU A 227 9.51 16.76 1.06
N LYS A 228 8.49 17.03 0.23
CA LYS A 228 7.78 16.01 -0.54
C LYS A 228 8.63 15.38 -1.63
N GLU A 229 9.57 16.12 -2.20
CA GLU A 229 10.53 15.58 -3.16
C GLU A 229 11.50 14.59 -2.48
N LYS A 230 11.96 14.93 -1.27
CA LYS A 230 12.80 14.06 -0.44
C LYS A 230 12.05 12.79 -0.03
N GLU A 231 10.81 12.89 0.42
CA GLU A 231 9.95 11.73 0.74
C GLU A 231 9.84 10.77 -0.45
N GLU A 232 9.50 11.27 -1.64
CA GLU A 232 9.38 10.45 -2.86
C GLU A 232 10.73 9.87 -3.31
N SER A 233 11.84 10.59 -3.13
CA SER A 233 13.18 10.07 -3.44
C SER A 233 13.61 8.92 -2.52
N MET A 234 13.16 8.93 -1.27
CA MET A 234 13.50 7.94 -0.24
C MET A 234 12.51 6.78 -0.17
N ARG A 235 11.37 6.85 -0.87
CA ARG A 235 10.29 5.85 -0.80
C ARG A 235 10.73 4.41 -1.08
N TRP A 236 11.60 4.21 -2.06
CA TRP A 236 12.13 2.88 -2.39
C TRP A 236 13.05 2.36 -1.30
N THR A 237 13.98 3.20 -0.84
CA THR A 237 14.91 2.88 0.24
C THR A 237 14.16 2.58 1.54
N SER A 238 13.19 3.41 1.92
CA SER A 238 12.40 3.21 3.13
C SER A 238 11.50 1.98 3.05
N GLY A 239 10.92 1.68 1.88
CA GLY A 239 10.14 0.46 1.66
C GLY A 239 11.00 -0.79 1.82
N ILE A 240 12.18 -0.82 1.21
CA ILE A 240 13.10 -1.96 1.31
C ILE A 240 13.62 -2.13 2.73
N MET A 241 13.99 -1.04 3.43
CA MET A 241 14.44 -1.12 4.83
C MET A 241 13.33 -1.58 5.78
N GLN A 242 12.06 -1.25 5.50
CA GLN A 242 10.91 -1.74 6.27
C GLN A 242 10.71 -3.24 6.07
N VAL A 243 10.77 -3.72 4.82
CA VAL A 243 10.65 -5.16 4.52
C VAL A 243 11.83 -5.94 5.10
N GLY A 244 13.03 -5.37 5.05
CA GLY A 244 14.23 -5.98 5.63
C GLY A 244 14.31 -5.93 7.16
N GLY A 245 13.38 -5.26 7.86
CA GLY A 245 13.37 -5.20 9.33
C GLY A 245 14.45 -4.31 9.97
N HIS A 246 15.25 -3.58 9.18
CA HIS A 246 16.39 -2.78 9.67
C HIS A 246 16.01 -1.36 10.09
N ALA A 247 14.79 -0.91 9.79
CA ALA A 247 14.28 0.39 10.22
C ALA A 247 13.02 0.21 11.06
N ALA A 248 13.19 0.10 12.38
CA ALA A 248 12.08 0.28 13.30
C ALA A 248 11.56 1.71 13.12
N LYS A 249 10.36 1.84 12.56
CA LYS A 249 9.65 3.12 12.59
C LYS A 249 9.57 3.53 14.07
N PRO A 250 10.03 4.72 14.48
CA PRO A 250 9.94 5.11 15.87
C PRO A 250 8.51 4.91 16.33
N SER A 251 8.33 4.18 17.43
CA SER A 251 7.00 3.85 17.93
C SER A 251 6.24 5.16 18.07
N SER A 252 5.25 5.37 17.21
CA SER A 252 4.41 6.55 17.29
C SER A 252 3.60 6.39 18.58
N SER A 253 4.10 6.97 19.67
CA SER A 253 3.34 7.13 20.89
C SER A 253 2.20 8.09 20.56
N ASN A 254 1.11 7.54 20.06
CA ASN A 254 -0.11 8.30 19.82
C ASN A 254 -0.61 8.75 21.19
N LYS A 255 -0.72 10.07 21.40
CA LYS A 255 -1.19 10.69 22.66
C LYS A 255 -2.54 10.13 23.14
N LYS A 256 -3.34 9.53 22.26
CA LYS A 256 -4.54 8.74 22.59
C LYS A 256 -4.58 7.48 21.71
N PRO A 257 -4.36 6.27 22.26
CA PRO A 257 -4.47 5.04 21.49
C PRO A 257 -5.94 4.73 21.16
N TRP A 258 -6.20 4.24 19.95
CA TRP A 258 -7.55 3.85 19.51
C TRP A 258 -8.05 2.58 20.22
N MET A 259 -7.15 1.62 20.45
CA MET A 259 -7.42 0.38 21.18
C MET A 259 -6.88 0.50 22.61
N PHE A 260 -7.73 0.22 23.61
CA PHE A 260 -7.48 0.51 25.03
C PHE A 260 -7.19 2.00 25.33
N PRO A 261 -8.10 2.94 25.00
CA PRO A 261 -7.93 4.37 25.29
C PRO A 261 -7.83 4.66 26.80
N ARG A 262 -8.45 3.82 27.64
CA ARG A 262 -8.36 3.87 29.11
C ARG A 262 -7.61 2.64 29.61
N SER A 263 -6.63 2.82 30.49
CA SER A 263 -5.81 1.71 31.02
C SER A 263 -6.46 0.98 32.19
N LYS A 264 -7.71 0.50 32.02
CA LYS A 264 -8.37 -0.36 33.03
C LYS A 264 -7.82 -1.78 33.01
N LYS A 265 -7.90 -2.47 34.15
CA LYS A 265 -7.38 -3.83 34.38
C LYS A 265 -8.39 -4.87 33.87
N PHE A 266 -8.01 -5.76 32.97
CA PHE A 266 -8.88 -6.85 32.48
C PHE A 266 -8.43 -8.27 32.87
N LEU A 267 -7.14 -8.48 33.18
CA LEU A 267 -6.60 -9.80 33.56
C LEU A 267 -6.52 -10.03 35.09
N GLY A 268 -7.09 -9.12 35.88
CA GLY A 268 -7.15 -9.21 37.34
C GLY A 268 -6.03 -8.45 38.09
N LYS A 269 -6.01 -8.57 39.42
CA LYS A 269 -5.16 -7.73 40.31
C LYS A 269 -3.73 -8.24 40.52
N LYS A 270 -3.41 -9.50 40.19
CA LYS A 270 -2.10 -10.13 40.42
C LYS A 270 -0.97 -9.40 39.65
N SER A 271 0.26 -9.43 40.18
CA SER A 271 1.45 -8.82 39.54
C SER A 271 1.68 -9.37 38.13
N ASP A 272 1.60 -10.69 38.01
CA ASP A 272 1.86 -11.47 36.81
C ASP A 272 0.87 -11.13 35.67
N SER A 273 -0.40 -11.00 36.02
CA SER A 273 -1.42 -10.58 35.06
C SER A 273 -1.22 -9.15 34.57
N ARG A 274 -0.62 -8.26 35.36
CA ARG A 274 -0.32 -6.87 34.93
C ARG A 274 0.76 -6.82 33.87
N ILE A 275 1.77 -7.69 33.95
CA ILE A 275 2.86 -7.74 32.96
C ILE A 275 2.30 -8.24 31.62
N VAL A 276 1.54 -9.33 31.64
CA VAL A 276 0.87 -9.87 30.43
C VAL A 276 -0.10 -8.85 29.85
N GLU A 277 -0.88 -8.18 30.69
CA GLU A 277 -1.82 -7.15 30.26
C GLU A 277 -1.13 -5.93 29.64
N SER A 278 -0.01 -5.49 30.22
CA SER A 278 0.78 -4.38 29.69
C SER A 278 1.38 -4.73 28.33
N PHE A 279 1.86 -5.97 28.17
CA PHE A 279 2.33 -6.48 26.89
C PHE A 279 1.22 -6.50 25.83
N LEU A 280 0.05 -7.07 26.14
CA LEU A 280 -1.07 -7.13 25.20
C LEU A 280 -1.52 -5.73 24.77
N LYS A 281 -1.60 -4.79 25.71
CA LYS A 281 -1.90 -3.39 25.41
C LYS A 281 -0.86 -2.77 24.50
N GLU A 282 0.43 -2.96 24.76
CA GLU A 282 1.50 -2.41 23.93
C GLU A 282 1.51 -3.02 22.52
N PHE A 283 1.27 -4.33 22.41
CA PHE A 283 1.17 -5.05 21.15
C PHE A 283 0.04 -4.49 20.28
N PHE A 284 -1.15 -4.30 20.84
CA PHE A 284 -2.32 -3.79 20.11
C PHE A 284 -2.31 -2.27 19.88
N ARG A 285 -1.58 -1.50 20.72
CA ARG A 285 -1.41 -0.05 20.54
C ARG A 285 -0.38 0.28 19.46
N THR A 286 0.61 -0.58 19.26
CA THR A 286 1.65 -0.39 18.25
C THR A 286 1.11 -0.70 16.85
N ASN A 287 1.16 0.29 15.95
CA ASN A 287 0.64 0.17 14.58
C ASN A 287 1.26 -1.02 13.83
N SER A 288 2.56 -1.26 13.96
CA SER A 288 3.26 -2.33 13.24
C SER A 288 2.75 -3.72 13.66
N ALA A 289 2.74 -4.00 14.97
CA ALA A 289 2.31 -5.29 15.50
C ALA A 289 0.82 -5.56 15.26
N ARG A 290 -0.04 -4.54 15.44
CA ARG A 290 -1.47 -4.66 15.15
C ARG A 290 -1.73 -4.92 13.66
N ILE A 291 -1.07 -4.19 12.75
CA ILE A 291 -1.26 -4.39 11.31
C ILE A 291 -0.81 -5.80 10.92
N PHE A 292 0.34 -6.27 11.39
CA PHE A 292 0.80 -7.63 11.14
C PHE A 292 -0.21 -8.68 11.63
N TYR A 293 -0.71 -8.54 12.87
CA TYR A 293 -1.69 -9.45 13.44
C TYR A 293 -3.01 -9.48 12.66
N ILE A 294 -3.55 -8.31 12.29
CA ILE A 294 -4.78 -8.24 11.48
C ILE A 294 -4.55 -8.82 10.08
N GLN A 295 -3.43 -8.48 9.43
CA GLN A 295 -3.10 -8.99 8.09
C GLN A 295 -2.98 -10.50 8.08
N ILE A 296 -2.24 -11.08 9.03
CA ILE A 296 -2.02 -12.53 9.03
C ILE A 296 -3.33 -13.28 9.31
N VAL A 297 -4.16 -12.80 10.24
CA VAL A 297 -5.47 -13.39 10.54
C VAL A 297 -6.43 -13.24 9.36
N CYS A 298 -6.51 -12.08 8.72
CA CYS A 298 -7.40 -11.89 7.57
C CYS A 298 -6.95 -12.71 6.35
N ILE A 299 -5.65 -12.69 6.02
CA ILE A 299 -5.10 -13.42 4.85
C ILE A 299 -5.26 -14.92 5.05
N SER A 300 -4.92 -15.45 6.23
CA SER A 300 -5.10 -16.88 6.53
C SER A 300 -6.57 -17.28 6.48
N THR A 301 -7.48 -16.45 6.98
CA THR A 301 -8.93 -16.71 6.95
C THR A 301 -9.43 -16.82 5.51
N VAL A 302 -9.12 -15.84 4.67
CA VAL A 302 -9.50 -15.86 3.24
C VAL A 302 -8.87 -17.06 2.53
N SER A 303 -7.61 -17.37 2.84
CA SER A 303 -6.91 -18.51 2.24
C SER A 303 -7.56 -19.84 2.65
N ILE A 304 -7.94 -20.02 3.92
CA ILE A 304 -8.69 -21.18 4.41
C ILE A 304 -10.01 -21.32 3.65
N ILE A 305 -10.67 -20.20 3.33
CA ILE A 305 -11.95 -20.21 2.62
C ILE A 305 -11.81 -20.68 1.15
N MET A 306 -10.75 -20.24 0.48
CA MET A 306 -10.58 -20.50 -0.97
C MET A 306 -9.90 -21.84 -1.26
N THR A 307 -9.32 -22.50 -0.26
CA THR A 307 -8.35 -23.57 -0.46
C THR A 307 -8.93 -24.95 -0.08
N PRO A 308 -8.52 -26.04 -0.74
CA PRO A 308 -8.89 -27.41 -0.34
C PRO A 308 -8.53 -27.74 1.13
N ARG A 309 -9.35 -28.57 1.78
CA ARG A 309 -9.30 -28.85 3.24
C ARG A 309 -7.91 -29.22 3.78
N TRP A 310 -7.16 -30.02 3.02
CA TRP A 310 -5.82 -30.47 3.42
C TRP A 310 -4.80 -29.32 3.43
N ILE A 311 -4.86 -28.43 2.43
CA ILE A 311 -3.98 -27.26 2.36
C ILE A 311 -4.44 -26.20 3.37
N ALA A 312 -5.76 -26.07 3.64
CA ALA A 312 -6.28 -25.21 4.70
C ALA A 312 -5.73 -25.58 6.09
N ALA A 313 -5.57 -26.88 6.39
CA ALA A 313 -4.94 -27.32 7.64
C ALA A 313 -3.47 -26.88 7.74
N ILE A 314 -2.71 -26.96 6.65
CA ILE A 314 -1.31 -26.48 6.59
C ILE A 314 -1.25 -24.97 6.83
N ILE A 315 -2.14 -24.20 6.16
CA ILE A 315 -2.22 -22.75 6.31
C ILE A 315 -2.56 -22.36 7.75
N LEU A 316 -3.48 -23.08 8.39
CA LEU A 316 -3.85 -22.85 9.79
C LEU A 316 -2.65 -23.04 10.72
N VAL A 317 -1.93 -24.17 10.61
CA VAL A 317 -0.73 -24.44 11.41
C VAL A 317 0.32 -23.37 11.19
N PHE A 318 0.56 -22.98 9.93
CA PHE A 318 1.51 -21.93 9.58
C PHE A 318 1.11 -20.58 10.18
N ALA A 319 -0.17 -20.20 10.11
CA ALA A 319 -0.66 -18.94 10.65
C ALA A 319 -0.50 -18.87 12.18
N LEU A 320 -0.83 -19.94 12.89
CA LEU A 320 -0.63 -20.02 14.35
C LEU A 320 0.85 -19.95 14.73
N PHE A 321 1.71 -20.67 13.98
CA PHE A 321 3.15 -20.63 14.17
C PHE A 321 3.71 -19.22 13.94
N ALA A 322 3.28 -18.54 12.88
CA ALA A 322 3.73 -17.20 12.55
C ALA A 322 3.29 -16.16 13.60
N ILE A 323 2.05 -16.25 14.11
CA ILE A 323 1.60 -15.38 15.21
C ILE A 323 2.44 -15.64 16.47
N SER A 324 2.67 -16.89 16.84
CA SER A 324 3.46 -17.25 18.03
C SER A 324 4.92 -16.81 17.92
N ARG A 325 5.55 -16.97 16.74
CA ARG A 325 6.92 -16.50 16.51
C ARG A 325 6.96 -14.97 16.55
N TYR A 326 6.06 -14.27 15.89
CA TYR A 326 6.06 -12.81 15.95
C TYR A 326 5.82 -12.29 17.38
N ALA A 327 4.91 -12.91 18.15
CA ALA A 327 4.70 -12.61 19.56
C ALA A 327 5.95 -12.87 20.41
N ARG A 328 6.70 -13.95 20.12
CA ARG A 328 7.99 -14.29 20.75
C ARG A 328 8.99 -13.15 20.60
N ASP A 329 9.15 -12.63 19.39
CA ASP A 329 10.12 -11.57 19.10
C ASP A 329 9.74 -10.26 19.77
N TYR A 330 8.45 -9.92 19.66
CA TYR A 330 7.92 -8.70 20.26
C TYR A 330 8.00 -8.73 21.80
N TRP A 331 7.80 -9.90 22.41
CA TRP A 331 7.97 -10.09 23.86
C TRP A 331 9.41 -9.81 24.29
N ASN A 332 10.40 -10.32 23.55
CA ASN A 332 11.81 -10.08 23.85
C ASN A 332 12.21 -8.60 23.71
N GLU A 333 11.62 -7.89 22.75
CA GLU A 333 11.83 -6.44 22.62
C GLU A 333 11.18 -5.67 23.78
N PHE A 334 9.99 -6.11 24.20
CA PHE A 334 9.24 -5.52 25.31
C PHE A 334 9.94 -5.70 26.66
N THR A 335 10.46 -6.90 26.96
CA THR A 335 11.18 -7.15 28.22
C THR A 335 12.44 -6.31 28.35
N LYS A 336 13.14 -6.07 27.23
CA LYS A 336 14.30 -5.18 27.16
C LYS A 336 13.93 -3.72 27.42
N LYS A 337 12.84 -3.21 26.83
CA LYS A 337 12.40 -1.81 26.99
C LYS A 337 11.98 -1.45 28.41
N MET A 338 11.33 -2.39 29.11
CA MET A 338 10.80 -2.14 30.46
C MET A 338 11.76 -2.64 31.56
N PHE A 339 12.98 -3.05 31.20
CA PHE A 339 13.97 -3.62 32.12
C PHE A 339 13.40 -4.74 33.01
N LEU A 340 12.44 -5.52 32.51
CA LEU A 340 11.76 -6.56 33.31
C LEU A 340 12.71 -7.67 33.75
N HIS A 341 13.84 -7.82 33.05
CA HIS A 341 14.93 -8.71 33.44
C HIS A 341 15.59 -8.32 34.78
N LEU A 342 15.47 -7.06 35.23
CA LEU A 342 15.94 -6.65 36.57
C LEU A 342 14.99 -7.04 37.69
N TYR A 343 13.70 -7.21 37.39
CA TYR A 343 12.64 -7.35 38.41
C TYR A 343 12.02 -8.74 38.47
N CYS A 344 12.28 -9.61 37.49
CA CYS A 344 11.66 -10.93 37.39
C CYS A 344 12.68 -11.97 36.93
N GLU A 345 12.69 -13.12 37.60
CA GLU A 345 13.50 -14.28 37.21
C GLU A 345 13.16 -14.76 35.80
N GLU A 346 14.17 -15.21 35.05
CA GLU A 346 14.01 -15.63 33.65
C GLU A 346 12.96 -16.74 33.47
N GLY A 347 12.88 -17.68 34.42
CA GLY A 347 11.87 -18.76 34.40
C GLY A 347 10.43 -18.25 34.49
N LYS A 348 10.18 -17.21 35.30
CA LYS A 348 8.84 -16.58 35.41
C LYS A 348 8.49 -15.80 34.15
N LEU A 349 9.46 -15.15 33.50
CA LEU A 349 9.26 -14.46 32.23
C LEU A 349 8.83 -15.41 31.11
N LEU A 350 9.37 -16.64 31.08
CA LEU A 350 8.93 -17.67 30.12
C LEU A 350 7.47 -18.08 30.34
N LEU A 351 7.04 -18.28 31.58
CA LEU A 351 5.64 -18.64 31.90
C LEU A 351 4.66 -17.52 31.52
N LEU A 352 5.02 -16.27 31.83
CA LEU A 352 4.23 -15.09 31.47
C LEU A 352 4.10 -14.94 29.95
N ARG A 353 5.17 -15.24 29.23
CA ARG A 353 5.20 -15.22 27.77
C ARG A 353 4.26 -16.26 27.16
N TRP A 354 4.28 -17.50 27.64
CA TRP A 354 3.34 -18.54 27.21
C TRP A 354 1.88 -18.16 27.51
N LYS A 355 1.65 -17.47 28.62
CA LYS A 355 0.33 -16.93 28.97
C LYS A 355 -0.09 -15.82 28.00
N ALA A 356 0.80 -14.89 27.66
CA ALA A 356 0.55 -13.83 26.70
C ALA A 356 0.28 -14.36 25.28
N ASP A 357 1.05 -15.34 24.83
CA ASP A 357 0.90 -15.98 23.52
C ASP A 357 -0.45 -16.66 23.37
N ARG A 358 -0.92 -17.38 24.42
CA ARG A 358 -2.26 -17.96 24.44
C ARG A 358 -3.36 -16.90 24.28
N TYR A 359 -3.24 -15.75 24.94
CA TYR A 359 -4.23 -14.67 24.78
C TYR A 359 -4.24 -14.05 23.39
N LEU A 360 -3.10 -14.04 22.68
CA LEU A 360 -3.03 -13.61 21.28
C LEU A 360 -3.59 -14.66 20.31
N LEU A 361 -3.33 -15.95 20.57
CA LEU A 361 -3.79 -17.05 19.71
C LEU A 361 -5.29 -17.34 19.86
N LEU A 362 -5.87 -17.19 21.05
CA LEU A 362 -7.28 -17.46 21.33
C LEU A 362 -8.26 -16.78 20.33
N PRO A 363 -8.21 -15.46 20.11
CA PRO A 363 -9.10 -14.82 19.15
C PRO A 363 -8.88 -15.30 17.71
N ALA A 364 -7.65 -15.61 17.31
CA ALA A 364 -7.38 -16.17 15.98
C ALA A 364 -7.98 -17.57 15.81
N ILE A 365 -7.79 -18.44 16.81
CA ILE A 365 -8.33 -19.82 16.80
C ILE A 365 -9.86 -19.81 16.79
N LEU A 366 -10.50 -18.93 17.59
CA LEU A 366 -11.95 -18.79 17.60
C LEU A 366 -12.48 -18.37 16.23
N LEU A 367 -11.82 -17.41 15.58
CA LEU A 367 -12.20 -16.97 14.23
C LEU A 367 -12.06 -18.11 13.22
N TYR A 368 -10.94 -18.84 13.21
CA TYR A 368 -10.76 -19.99 12.33
C TYR A 368 -11.80 -21.09 12.61
N GLY A 369 -12.12 -21.34 13.87
CA GLY A 369 -13.15 -22.29 14.29
C GLY A 369 -14.54 -21.90 13.76
N ILE A 370 -14.91 -20.61 13.81
CA ILE A 370 -16.17 -20.10 13.25
C ILE A 370 -16.21 -20.30 11.74
N VAL A 371 -15.11 -20.08 11.04
CA VAL A 371 -15.03 -20.27 9.58
C VAL A 371 -15.15 -21.74 9.21
N ILE A 372 -14.48 -22.63 9.95
CA ILE A 372 -14.64 -24.08 9.76
C ILE A 372 -16.08 -24.50 10.05
N LEU A 373 -16.71 -23.98 11.10
CA LEU A 373 -18.11 -24.25 11.43
C LEU A 373 -19.06 -23.79 10.31
N SER A 374 -18.78 -22.66 9.67
CA SER A 374 -19.60 -22.09 8.59
C SER A 374 -19.72 -23.00 7.37
N TYR A 375 -18.73 -23.87 7.13
CA TYR A 375 -18.79 -24.87 6.07
C TYR A 375 -19.81 -25.97 6.33
N PHE A 376 -20.09 -26.26 7.59
CA PHE A 376 -21.03 -27.32 7.99
C PHE A 376 -22.40 -26.75 8.34
N TYR A 377 -22.44 -25.60 9.04
CA TYR A 377 -23.67 -24.99 9.54
C TYR A 377 -23.61 -23.46 9.45
N LEU A 378 -24.34 -22.89 8.48
CA LEU A 378 -24.30 -21.45 8.19
C LEU A 378 -24.95 -20.60 9.29
N LEU A 379 -26.11 -21.01 9.83
CA LEU A 379 -26.85 -20.26 10.87
C LEU A 379 -26.10 -20.20 12.22
N PRO A 380 -25.59 -21.31 12.79
CA PRO A 380 -24.79 -21.27 14.03
C PRO A 380 -23.50 -20.47 13.88
N ALA A 381 -22.86 -20.52 12.70
CA ALA A 381 -21.64 -19.74 12.45
C ALA A 381 -21.90 -18.23 12.44
N LEU A 382 -23.04 -17.79 11.89
CA LEU A 382 -23.42 -16.38 11.88
C LEU A 382 -23.70 -15.86 13.29
N ILE A 383 -24.39 -16.66 14.12
CA ILE A 383 -24.61 -16.34 15.55
C ILE A 383 -23.28 -16.26 16.31
N ALA A 384 -22.40 -17.26 16.12
CA ALA A 384 -21.09 -17.28 16.76
C ALA A 384 -20.21 -16.09 16.34
N LEU A 385 -20.28 -15.66 15.07
CA LEU A 385 -19.57 -14.48 14.57
C LEU A 385 -20.06 -13.19 15.22
N VAL A 386 -21.39 -13.01 15.36
CA VAL A 386 -21.97 -11.84 16.03
C VAL A 386 -21.53 -11.78 17.49
N ILE A 387 -21.59 -12.91 18.21
CA ILE A 387 -21.14 -13.01 19.61
C ILE A 387 -19.64 -12.67 19.73
N PHE A 388 -18.82 -13.20 18.81
CA PHE A 388 -17.38 -12.93 18.78
C PHE A 388 -17.06 -11.45 18.55
N ILE A 389 -17.76 -10.79 17.62
CA ILE A 389 -17.60 -9.35 17.36
C ILE A 389 -18.01 -8.52 18.59
N VAL A 390 -19.12 -8.86 19.24
CA VAL A 390 -19.60 -8.18 20.45
C VAL A 390 -18.62 -8.35 21.61
N LEU A 391 -18.10 -9.56 21.83
CA LEU A 391 -17.09 -9.84 22.87
C LEU A 391 -15.78 -9.08 22.64
N ILE A 392 -15.27 -9.08 21.41
CA ILE A 392 -14.06 -8.33 21.08
C ILE A 392 -14.30 -6.83 21.22
N GLY A 393 -15.43 -6.32 20.71
CA GLY A 393 -15.82 -4.92 20.86
C GLY A 393 -15.88 -4.52 22.34
N TRP A 394 -16.45 -5.38 23.18
CA TRP A 394 -16.50 -5.18 24.63
C TRP A 394 -15.11 -5.11 25.27
N ILE A 395 -14.22 -6.05 24.95
CA ILE A 395 -12.86 -6.09 25.51
C ILE A 395 -12.01 -4.89 25.04
N VAL A 396 -12.22 -4.43 23.82
CA VAL A 396 -11.39 -3.42 23.15
C VAL A 396 -11.84 -1.98 23.44
N PHE A 397 -13.16 -1.73 23.50
CA PHE A 397 -13.74 -0.37 23.49
C PHE A 397 -14.57 0.01 24.71
N LEU A 398 -15.09 -0.93 25.51
CA LEU A 398 -15.95 -0.56 26.64
C LEU A 398 -15.15 0.01 27.84
N PRO A 399 -15.77 0.94 28.59
CA PRO A 399 -15.12 1.82 29.56
C PRO A 399 -14.50 1.19 30.78
#